data_AF-A0AAW2E9S5-F1
#
_entry.id   AF-A0AAW2E9S5-F1
#
_cell.length_a   1.000
_cell.length_b   1.000
_cell.length_c   1.000
_cell.angle_alpha   90.00
_cell.angle_beta   90.00
_cell.angle_gamma   90.00
#
_symmetry.space_group_name_H-M   'P 1'
#
loop_
_entity.id
_entity.type
_entity.pdbx_description
1 polymer ?
#
loop_
_entity_poly.entity_id
_entity_poly.type
_entity_poly.pdbx_seq_one_letter_code
_entity_poly.pdbx_strand_id
1 'polypeptide(L)'
;MNKDEIRHKCGYCGWIFRFFTNFLEHDCFKHYIEGEDKIFVDENYVVTLYGAKATESPANDSLDELLIGAVKTRKALYDFRLPAATRTNLRKNSLWKEVSNLLGDIELLIPKKQKLVGNI
;
A
#
# COMPACT_ATOMS: atom_id res chain seq x y z
N MET A 1 -9.64 -18.89 -19.22
CA MET A 1 -9.15 -18.56 -17.87
C MET A 1 -10.12 -19.19 -16.89
N ASN A 2 -9.72 -20.26 -16.17
CA ASN A 2 -10.61 -20.90 -15.21
C ASN A 2 -10.86 -19.91 -14.07
N LYS A 3 -12.13 -19.61 -13.77
CA LYS A 3 -12.53 -18.69 -12.69
C LYS A 3 -12.34 -19.30 -11.29
N ASP A 4 -11.79 -20.51 -11.21
CA ASP A 4 -11.85 -21.39 -10.05
C ASP A 4 -10.72 -21.20 -9.02
N GLU A 5 -9.95 -20.11 -9.05
CA GLU A 5 -9.06 -19.77 -7.93
C GLU A 5 -8.70 -18.28 -7.90
N ILE A 6 -9.69 -17.38 -7.82
CA ILE A 6 -9.40 -15.96 -7.59
C ILE A 6 -8.76 -15.82 -6.20
N ARG A 7 -7.44 -15.63 -6.17
CA ARG A 7 -6.68 -15.38 -4.95
C ARG A 7 -6.48 -13.88 -4.78
N HIS A 8 -7.02 -13.33 -3.69
CA HIS A 8 -6.80 -11.94 -3.33
C HIS A 8 -5.38 -11.75 -2.78
N LYS A 9 -4.80 -10.56 -2.96
CA LYS A 9 -3.47 -10.20 -2.44
C LYS A 9 -3.57 -9.01 -1.48
N CYS A 10 -2.88 -9.03 -0.35
CA CYS A 10 -2.75 -7.87 0.53
C CYS A 10 -1.91 -6.79 -0.15
N GLY A 11 -2.46 -5.58 -0.31
CA GLY A 11 -1.78 -4.45 -0.92
C GLY A 11 -0.66 -3.85 -0.08
N TYR A 12 -0.53 -4.23 1.18
CA TYR A 12 0.45 -3.65 2.11
C TYR A 12 1.69 -4.53 2.30
N CYS A 13 1.55 -5.86 2.30
CA CYS A 13 2.68 -6.78 2.51
C CYS A 13 2.83 -7.85 1.42
N GLY A 14 1.89 -7.88 0.47
CA GLY A 14 1.89 -8.81 -0.64
C GLY A 14 1.43 -10.24 -0.32
N TRP A 15 0.94 -10.50 0.90
CA TRP A 15 0.41 -11.80 1.30
C TRP A 15 -0.75 -12.25 0.40
N ILE A 16 -0.82 -13.53 0.05
CA ILE A 16 -1.89 -14.10 -0.78
C ILE A 16 -2.95 -14.73 0.14
N PHE A 17 -4.17 -14.21 0.06
CA PHE A 17 -5.32 -14.71 0.80
C PHE A 17 -5.83 -16.04 0.23
N ARG A 18 -6.40 -16.87 1.11
CA ARG A 18 -7.09 -18.10 0.72
C ARG A 18 -8.58 -17.78 0.52
N PHE A 19 -9.31 -18.68 -0.12
CA PHE A 19 -10.70 -18.45 -0.55
C PHE A 19 -11.71 -17.95 0.49
N PHE A 20 -11.53 -18.31 1.76
CA PHE A 20 -12.46 -17.97 2.84
C PHE A 20 -11.80 -17.13 3.95
N THR A 21 -10.60 -16.58 3.71
CA THR A 21 -9.97 -15.73 4.75
C THR A 21 -10.68 -14.41 4.86
N ASN A 22 -11.10 -14.08 6.08
CA ASN A 22 -11.51 -12.73 6.44
C ASN A 22 -10.30 -11.79 6.33
N PHE A 23 -10.38 -10.77 5.48
CA PHE A 23 -9.28 -9.81 5.30
C PHE A 23 -8.93 -9.07 6.59
N LEU A 24 -9.91 -8.85 7.47
CA LEU A 24 -9.74 -8.10 8.72
C LEU A 24 -8.93 -8.84 9.78
N GLU A 25 -8.82 -10.18 9.67
CA GLU A 25 -7.95 -10.97 10.55
C GLU A 25 -6.46 -10.82 10.22
N HIS A 26 -6.14 -10.23 9.07
CA HIS A 26 -4.76 -10.06 8.64
C HIS A 26 -4.15 -8.80 9.29
N ASP A 27 -2.95 -8.92 9.83
CA ASP A 27 -2.28 -7.86 10.63
C ASP A 27 -2.26 -6.47 9.97
N CYS A 28 -2.12 -6.40 8.64
CA CYS A 28 -2.19 -5.13 7.89
C CYS A 28 -3.54 -4.39 8.00
N PHE A 29 -4.60 -5.07 8.43
CA PHE A 29 -5.96 -4.53 8.56
C PHE A 29 -6.42 -4.43 10.02
N LYS A 30 -5.55 -4.70 11.01
CA LYS A 30 -5.90 -4.69 12.44
C LYS A 30 -6.40 -3.34 12.97
N HIS A 31 -6.14 -2.27 12.22
CA HIS A 31 -6.57 -0.90 12.54
C HIS A 31 -7.85 -0.49 11.80
N TYR A 32 -8.50 -1.42 11.09
CA TYR A 32 -9.76 -1.19 10.43
C TYR A 32 -10.82 -0.67 11.42
N ILE A 33 -11.49 0.42 11.04
CA ILE A 33 -12.60 0.98 11.79
C ILE A 33 -13.88 0.83 10.97
N GLU A 34 -14.82 0.04 11.49
CA GLU A 34 -16.13 -0.13 10.90
C GLU A 34 -16.86 1.21 10.81
N GLY A 35 -17.36 1.56 9.61
CA GLY A 35 -18.04 2.83 9.36
C GLY A 35 -17.15 3.97 8.87
N GLU A 36 -15.83 3.94 9.15
CA GLU A 36 -14.86 4.92 8.63
C GLU A 36 -14.09 4.36 7.42
N ASP A 37 -13.67 3.10 7.52
CA ASP A 37 -12.86 2.43 6.53
C ASP A 37 -13.69 1.51 5.63
N LYS A 38 -13.32 1.47 4.36
CA LYS A 38 -13.89 0.55 3.36
C LYS A 38 -12.79 -0.34 2.80
N ILE A 39 -13.10 -1.61 2.59
CA ILE A 39 -12.22 -2.52 1.89
C ILE A 39 -12.36 -2.26 0.38
N PHE A 40 -11.25 -2.01 -0.29
CA PHE A 40 -11.17 -1.85 -1.74
C PHE A 40 -10.37 -2.99 -2.36
N VAL A 41 -10.93 -3.62 -3.40
CA VAL A 41 -10.28 -4.65 -4.20
C VAL A 41 -10.14 -4.14 -5.62
N ASP A 42 -8.91 -4.03 -6.12
CA ASP A 42 -8.64 -3.53 -7.47
C ASP A 42 -8.77 -4.63 -8.56
N GLU A 43 -8.56 -4.25 -9.82
CA GLU A 43 -8.58 -5.14 -10.98
C GLU A 43 -7.52 -6.26 -10.94
N ASN A 44 -6.47 -6.09 -10.13
CA ASN A 44 -5.41 -7.06 -9.90
C ASN A 44 -5.67 -7.91 -8.65
N TYR A 45 -6.88 -7.84 -8.09
CA TYR A 45 -7.30 -8.53 -6.87
C TYR A 45 -6.48 -8.13 -5.63
N VAL A 46 -5.93 -6.92 -5.64
CA VAL A 46 -5.19 -6.35 -4.51
C VAL A 46 -6.17 -5.68 -3.55
N VAL A 47 -6.13 -6.12 -2.29
CA VAL A 47 -6.97 -5.64 -1.19
C VAL A 47 -6.25 -4.53 -0.44
N THR A 48 -6.89 -3.38 -0.30
CA THR A 48 -6.42 -2.20 0.44
C THR A 48 -7.57 -1.61 1.25
N LEU A 49 -7.27 -0.70 2.18
CA LEU A 49 -8.28 0.11 2.84
C LEU A 49 -8.44 1.44 2.10
N TYR A 50 -9.67 1.96 2.12
CA TYR A 50 -10.02 3.30 1.68
C TYR A 50 -10.84 3.94 2.80
N GLY A 51 -10.24 4.86 3.54
CA GLY A 51 -10.82 5.44 4.74
C GLY A 51 -10.68 6.95 4.81
N ALA A 52 -11.60 7.60 5.54
CA ALA A 52 -11.55 9.03 5.83
C ALA A 52 -10.60 9.33 7.01
N LYS A 53 -9.37 8.80 6.99
CA LYS A 53 -8.37 9.11 8.02
C LYS A 53 -7.63 10.38 7.64
N ALA A 54 -8.20 11.51 8.04
CA ALA A 54 -7.45 12.75 8.25
C ALA A 54 -6.52 12.56 9.46
N THR A 55 -5.45 11.80 9.28
CA THR A 55 -4.31 11.85 10.20
C THR A 55 -3.62 13.20 10.00
N GLU A 56 -3.08 13.84 11.01
CA GLU A 56 -2.41 15.13 10.80
C GLU A 56 -1.23 14.94 9.84
N SER A 57 -1.06 15.87 8.88
CA SER A 57 0.04 15.81 7.90
C SER A 57 1.36 15.67 8.64
N PRO A 58 2.07 14.52 8.50
CA PRO A 58 3.35 14.35 9.16
C PRO A 58 4.29 15.43 8.61
N ALA A 59 5.00 16.12 9.51
CA ALA A 59 6.09 17.00 9.12
C ALA A 59 7.04 16.24 8.16
N ASN A 60 7.70 16.93 7.22
CA ASN A 60 8.49 16.29 6.16
C ASN A 60 9.50 15.26 6.72
N ASP A 61 10.15 15.56 7.84
CA ASP A 61 11.10 14.64 8.50
C ASP A 61 10.41 13.34 8.99
N SER A 62 9.14 13.43 9.39
CA SER A 62 8.33 12.27 9.76
C SER A 62 7.90 11.45 8.54
N LEU A 63 7.71 12.05 7.36
CA LEU A 63 7.42 11.31 6.13
C LEU A 63 8.66 10.54 5.64
N ASP A 64 9.83 11.17 5.70
CA ASP A 64 11.10 10.54 5.31
C ASP A 64 11.40 9.32 6.19
N GLU A 65 11.24 9.42 7.51
CA GLU A 65 11.41 8.27 8.43
C GLU A 65 10.41 7.14 8.15
N LEU A 66 9.15 7.48 7.83
CA LEU A 66 8.14 6.49 7.44
C LEU A 66 8.50 5.79 6.13
N LEU A 67 8.96 6.55 5.13
CA LEU A 67 9.43 6.01 3.86
C LEU A 67 10.65 5.11 4.05
N ILE A 68 11.65 5.56 4.82
CA ILE A 68 12.84 4.79 5.17
C ILE A 68 12.43 3.48 5.85
N GLY A 69 11.54 3.53 6.84
CA GLY A 69 10.98 2.37 7.53
C GLY A 69 10.30 1.39 6.56
N ALA A 70 9.45 1.89 5.67
CA ALA A 70 8.75 1.08 4.68
C ALA A 70 9.70 0.42 3.66
N VAL A 71 10.73 1.12 3.20
CA VAL A 71 11.73 0.56 2.28
C VAL A 71 12.61 -0.45 2.99
N LYS A 72 13.01 -0.19 4.24
CA LYS A 72 13.90 -1.05 5.04
C LYS A 72 13.35 -2.47 5.22
N THR A 73 12.03 -2.62 5.37
CA THR A 73 11.36 -3.93 5.50
C THR A 73 11.34 -4.72 4.18
N ARG A 74 11.60 -4.08 3.03
CA ARG A 74 11.53 -4.67 1.69
C ARG A 74 12.91 -4.77 1.05
N LYS A 75 13.75 -5.68 1.57
CA LYS A 75 15.16 -5.84 1.18
C LYS A 75 15.40 -5.97 -0.33
N ALA A 76 14.50 -6.58 -1.09
CA ALA A 76 14.64 -6.73 -2.55
C ALA A 76 14.69 -5.39 -3.33
N LEU A 77 14.32 -4.28 -2.70
CA LEU A 77 14.49 -2.94 -3.26
C LEU A 77 15.95 -2.46 -3.28
N TYR A 78 16.77 -2.84 -2.29
CA TYR A 78 18.12 -2.27 -2.11
C TYR A 78 19.25 -3.29 -1.86
N ASP A 79 18.95 -4.47 -1.30
CA ASP A 79 19.97 -5.46 -0.94
C ASP A 79 20.42 -6.24 -2.17
N PHE A 80 21.58 -5.86 -2.70
CA PHE A 80 22.18 -6.47 -3.89
C PHE A 80 22.60 -7.94 -3.69
N ARG A 81 22.74 -8.39 -2.43
CA ARG A 81 23.13 -9.77 -2.10
C ARG A 81 22.02 -10.78 -2.38
N LEU A 82 20.78 -10.32 -2.56
CA LEU A 82 19.67 -11.16 -2.95
C LEU A 82 19.81 -11.62 -4.41
N PRO A 83 19.35 -12.83 -4.77
CA PRO A 83 19.43 -13.33 -6.14
C PRO A 83 18.75 -12.39 -7.14
N ALA A 84 19.32 -12.24 -8.35
CA ALA A 84 18.76 -11.35 -9.38
C ALA A 84 17.30 -11.71 -9.75
N ALA A 85 16.96 -13.00 -9.74
CA ALA A 85 15.59 -13.48 -9.95
C ALA A 85 14.58 -12.94 -8.93
N THR A 86 15.04 -12.51 -7.74
CA THR A 86 14.20 -11.90 -6.71
C THR A 86 14.12 -10.38 -6.80
N ARG A 87 14.96 -9.76 -7.63
CA ARG A 87 15.11 -8.31 -7.79
C ARG A 87 14.75 -7.85 -9.21
N THR A 88 13.87 -8.58 -9.88
CA THR A 88 13.36 -8.19 -11.20
C THR A 88 12.61 -6.87 -11.12
N ASN A 89 12.54 -6.12 -12.23
CA ASN A 89 11.80 -4.85 -12.28
C ASN A 89 10.32 -5.05 -11.91
N LEU A 90 9.70 -6.14 -12.33
CA LEU A 90 8.33 -6.48 -11.96
C LEU A 90 8.15 -6.59 -10.43
N ARG A 91 9.06 -7.29 -9.75
CA ARG A 91 9.03 -7.44 -8.29
C ARG A 91 9.27 -6.12 -7.58
N LYS A 92 10.25 -5.33 -8.05
CA LYS A 92 10.52 -3.99 -7.51
C LYS A 92 9.31 -3.07 -7.64
N ASN A 93 8.65 -3.08 -8.79
CA ASN A 93 7.44 -2.27 -9.01
C ASN A 93 6.31 -2.68 -8.07
N SER A 94 6.10 -3.99 -7.83
CA SER A 94 5.13 -4.46 -6.83
C SER A 94 5.49 -3.98 -5.42
N LEU A 95 6.77 -4.05 -5.03
CA LEU A 95 7.22 -3.62 -3.71
C LEU A 95 7.07 -2.10 -3.52
N TRP A 96 7.36 -1.31 -4.55
CA TRP A 96 7.10 0.13 -4.53
C TRP A 96 5.61 0.44 -4.44
N LYS A 97 4.75 -0.36 -5.08
CA LYS A 97 3.30 -0.20 -4.93
C LYS A 97 2.84 -0.49 -3.50
N GLU A 98 3.42 -1.49 -2.83
CA GLU A 98 3.14 -1.76 -1.41
C GLU A 98 3.61 -0.61 -0.50
N VAL A 99 4.79 -0.04 -0.76
CA VAL A 99 5.28 1.17 -0.06
C VAL A 99 4.31 2.33 -0.30
N SER A 100 3.89 2.55 -1.54
CA SER A 100 2.93 3.59 -1.90
C SER A 100 1.56 3.37 -1.28
N ASN A 101 1.10 2.13 -1.09
CA ASN A 101 -0.17 1.89 -0.41
C ASN A 101 -0.06 2.20 1.10
N LEU A 102 1.05 1.82 1.74
CA LEU A 102 1.33 2.18 3.15
C LEU A 102 1.42 3.70 3.34
N LEU A 103 2.05 4.40 2.40
CA LEU A 103 2.18 5.85 2.42
C LEU A 103 0.97 6.57 1.83
N GLY A 104 0.15 5.91 1.03
CA GLY A 104 -1.05 6.45 0.38
C GLY A 104 -2.18 6.67 1.37
N ASP A 105 -2.25 5.81 2.39
CA ASP A 105 -3.02 6.04 3.61
C ASP A 105 -2.51 7.28 4.39
N ILE A 106 -1.27 7.72 4.12
CA ILE A 106 -0.65 8.97 4.62
C ILE A 106 -0.73 10.11 3.56
N GLU A 107 -0.94 9.82 2.27
CA GLU A 107 -0.92 10.78 1.15
C GLU A 107 -2.24 11.54 0.98
N LEU A 108 -3.32 11.10 1.65
CA LEU A 108 -4.51 11.93 1.92
C LEU A 108 -4.19 13.20 2.75
N LEU A 109 -2.95 13.34 3.22
CA LEU A 109 -2.48 14.43 4.09
C LEU A 109 -1.61 15.46 3.37
N ILE A 110 -1.41 15.32 2.05
CA ILE A 110 -0.87 16.40 1.24
C ILE A 110 -2.07 17.26 0.83
N PRO A 111 -2.20 18.52 1.31
CA PRO A 111 -3.18 19.43 0.74
C PRO A 111 -2.89 19.49 -0.75
N LYS A 112 -3.84 19.01 -1.57
CA LYS A 112 -3.78 19.14 -3.03
C LYS A 112 -3.39 20.60 -3.28
N LYS A 113 -2.22 20.84 -3.88
CA LYS A 113 -1.90 22.18 -4.37
C LYS A 113 -3.03 22.54 -5.31
N GLN A 114 -3.92 23.40 -4.81
CA GLN A 114 -4.97 23.99 -5.60
C GLN A 114 -4.23 24.67 -6.73
N LYS A 115 -4.41 24.18 -7.97
CA LYS A 115 -4.03 24.95 -9.14
C LYS A 115 -4.82 26.24 -9.01
N LEU A 116 -4.16 27.29 -8.51
CA LEU A 116 -4.58 28.65 -8.77
C LEU A 116 -4.48 28.77 -10.29
N VAL A 117 -5.60 28.54 -10.96
CA VAL A 117 -5.79 28.98 -12.32
C VAL A 117 -5.72 30.50 -12.21
N GLY A 118 -4.55 31.04 -12.52
CA GLY A 118 -4.38 32.46 -12.72
C GLY A 118 -5.32 32.87 -13.85
N ASN A 119 -6.37 33.61 -13.50
CA ASN A 119 -7.09 34.40 -14.47
C ASN A 119 -6.11 35.48 -14.96
N ILE A 120 -5.76 35.39 -16.25
CA ILE A 120 -5.35 36.53 -17.05
C ILE A 120 -6.56 36.89 -17.90
#